data_AF-A0A6N2SZK7-F1
#
_entry.id   AF-A0A6N2SZK7-F1
#
_cell.length_a   1.000
_cell.length_b   1.000
_cell.length_c   1.000
_cell.angle_alpha   90.00
_cell.angle_beta   90.00
_cell.angle_gamma   90.00
#
_symmetry.space_group_name_H-M   'P 1'
#
loop_
_entity.id
_entity.type
_entity.pdbx_description
1 polymer ?
#
loop_
_entity_poly.entity_id
_entity_poly.type
_entity_poly.pdbx_seq_one_letter_code
_entity_poly.pdbx_strand_id
1 'polypeptide(L)'
;MAGYKAWQKNFERHVNKGEKAIRILAPAPYKIKEERDKIDPVTQEIMLDRDGNPQKEEVEITIPAFRAVSVFDVSQTDEKPIPELEAKELLSDVEGYQDMIHAVEDVSPVPIEMEEIAGESKGYFDREARRIVVQENMSESQTLKTIYRVITKKCYIHQPCGFRNRF
;
A
#
# COMPACT_ATOMS: atom_id res chain seq x y z
N MET A 1 -6.89 -12.40 8.66
CA MET A 1 -7.42 -13.39 7.70
C MET A 1 -6.28 -14.21 7.10
N ALA A 2 -6.49 -15.51 6.88
CA ALA A 2 -5.53 -16.38 6.20
C ALA A 2 -6.22 -17.55 5.47
N GLY A 3 -5.50 -18.23 4.56
CA GLY A 3 -6.01 -19.44 3.92
C GLY A 3 -6.05 -20.63 4.90
N TYR A 4 -6.88 -21.64 4.63
CA TYR A 4 -7.09 -22.80 5.51
C TYR A 4 -5.77 -23.46 6.00
N LYS A 5 -4.87 -23.77 5.06
CA LYS A 5 -3.56 -24.39 5.39
C LYS A 5 -2.63 -23.45 6.16
N ALA A 6 -2.75 -22.14 5.94
CA ALA A 6 -1.93 -21.16 6.64
C ALA A 6 -2.35 -21.03 8.11
N TRP A 7 -3.65 -21.12 8.41
CA TRP A 7 -4.13 -21.18 9.81
C TRP A 7 -3.54 -22.38 10.56
N GLN A 8 -3.54 -23.56 9.95
CA GLN A 8 -2.99 -24.77 10.56
C GLN A 8 -1.46 -24.70 10.73
N LYS A 9 -0.73 -24.29 9.68
CA LYS A 9 0.74 -24.36 9.65
C LYS A 9 1.44 -23.20 10.38
N ASN A 10 0.90 -21.99 10.26
CA ASN A 10 1.59 -20.78 10.72
C ASN A 10 1.06 -20.25 12.05
N PHE A 11 -0.19 -20.57 12.39
CA PHE A 11 -0.86 -20.04 13.57
C PHE A 11 -1.32 -21.11 14.55
N GLU A 12 -1.16 -22.40 14.20
CA GLU A 12 -1.61 -23.54 15.01
C GLU A 12 -3.10 -23.41 15.37
N ARG A 13 -3.92 -22.99 14.39
CA ARG A 13 -5.37 -22.83 14.55
C ARG A 13 -6.12 -23.62 13.48
N HIS A 14 -7.30 -24.10 13.87
CA HIS A 14 -8.20 -24.81 12.97
C HIS A 14 -9.41 -23.95 12.61
N VAL A 15 -9.81 -23.98 11.34
CA VAL A 15 -11.06 -23.36 10.89
C VAL A 15 -12.23 -24.24 11.36
N ASN A 16 -13.24 -23.61 11.94
CA ASN A 16 -14.41 -24.29 12.46
C ASN A 16 -15.18 -25.03 11.35
N LYS A 17 -15.71 -26.21 11.69
CA LYS A 17 -16.44 -27.04 10.73
C LYS A 17 -17.74 -26.35 10.33
N GLY A 18 -17.96 -26.19 9.02
CA GLY A 18 -19.17 -25.57 8.47
C GLY A 18 -19.03 -24.08 8.15
N GLU A 19 -17.89 -23.46 8.48
CA GLU A 19 -17.62 -22.06 8.17
C GLU A 19 -17.53 -21.78 6.67
N LYS A 20 -18.11 -20.65 6.26
CA LYS A 20 -18.09 -20.21 4.86
C LYS A 20 -16.82 -19.42 4.58
N ALA A 21 -16.08 -19.83 3.56
CA ALA A 21 -14.89 -19.13 3.12
C ALA A 21 -15.23 -17.80 2.42
N ILE A 22 -14.42 -16.77 2.68
CA ILE A 22 -14.42 -15.52 1.93
C ILE A 22 -13.57 -15.72 0.67
N ARG A 23 -14.10 -15.35 -0.49
CA ARG A 23 -13.38 -15.41 -1.76
C ARG A 23 -12.70 -14.07 -2.02
N ILE A 24 -11.36 -14.06 -2.01
CA ILE A 24 -10.56 -12.88 -2.36
C ILE A 24 -9.80 -13.13 -3.67
N LEU A 25 -9.50 -12.07 -4.42
CA LEU A 25 -8.59 -12.15 -5.55
C LEU A 25 -7.17 -12.10 -5.02
N ALA A 26 -6.39 -13.15 -5.29
CA ALA A 26 -4.97 -13.20 -4.96
C ALA A 26 -4.13 -13.20 -6.25
N PRO A 27 -2.99 -12.50 -6.26
CA PRO A 27 -2.07 -12.54 -7.38
C PRO A 27 -1.54 -13.96 -7.57
N ALA A 28 -1.57 -14.43 -8.81
CA ALA A 28 -1.08 -15.71 -9.25
C ALA A 28 -0.41 -15.52 -10.63
N PRO A 29 0.71 -14.78 -10.69
CA PRO A 29 1.42 -14.56 -11.94
C PRO A 29 1.92 -15.89 -12.51
N TYR A 30 1.95 -16.00 -13.84
CA TYR A 30 2.47 -17.17 -14.53
C TYR A 30 3.47 -16.76 -15.61
N LYS A 31 4.38 -17.67 -15.95
CA LYS A 31 5.49 -17.44 -16.87
C LYS A 31 5.15 -18.03 -18.24
N ILE A 32 5.32 -17.23 -19.30
CA ILE A 32 5.27 -17.68 -20.69
C ILE A 32 6.65 -17.45 -21.31
N LYS A 33 7.10 -18.40 -22.13
CA LYS A 33 8.27 -18.21 -23.00
C LYS A 33 7.79 -17.69 -24.35
N GLU A 34 8.23 -16.50 -24.74
CA GLU A 34 8.03 -15.97 -26.10
C GLU A 34 9.36 -15.94 -26.83
N GLU A 35 9.38 -16.41 -28.08
CA GLU A 35 10.50 -16.17 -28.99
C GLU A 35 10.40 -14.72 -29.48
N ARG A 36 11.39 -13.90 -29.15
CA ARG A 36 11.52 -12.54 -29.67
C ARG A 36 12.81 -12.40 -30.46
N ASP A 37 12.77 -11.59 -31.51
CA ASP A 37 13.96 -11.27 -32.27
C ASP A 37 14.95 -10.52 -31.36
N LYS A 38 16.20 -10.97 -31.34
CA LYS A 38 17.26 -10.38 -30.55
C LYS A 38 17.63 -9.02 -31.15
N ILE A 39 17.43 -7.97 -30.39
CA ILE A 39 17.74 -6.59 -30.79
C ILE A 39 19.11 -6.22 -30.24
N ASP A 40 19.97 -5.63 -31.07
CA ASP A 40 21.25 -5.09 -30.61
C ASP A 40 21.03 -3.88 -29.68
N PRO A 41 21.58 -3.89 -28.45
CA PRO A 41 21.34 -2.83 -27.47
C PRO A 41 21.87 -1.45 -27.88
N VAL A 42 22.76 -1.37 -28.87
CA VAL A 42 23.37 -0.13 -29.36
C VAL A 42 22.69 0.38 -30.63
N THR A 43 22.38 -0.51 -31.57
CA THR A 43 21.84 -0.11 -32.88
C THR A 43 20.32 -0.20 -32.99
N GLN A 44 19.64 -0.87 -32.05
CA GLN A 44 18.21 -1.18 -32.10
C GLN A 44 17.78 -2.00 -33.33
N GLU A 45 18.72 -2.61 -34.05
CA GLU A 45 18.45 -3.47 -35.20
C GLU A 45 18.38 -4.95 -34.79
N ILE A 46 17.64 -5.74 -35.57
CA ILE A 46 17.53 -7.19 -35.38
C ILE A 46 18.89 -7.83 -35.65
N MET A 47 19.47 -8.51 -34.67
CA MET A 47 20.69 -9.28 -34.84
C MET A 47 20.43 -10.46 -35.78
N LEU A 48 21.09 -10.47 -36.93
CA LEU A 48 21.03 -11.56 -37.89
C LEU A 48 22.12 -12.60 -37.59
N ASP A 49 21.83 -13.87 -37.84
CA ASP A 49 22.82 -14.94 -37.84
C ASP A 49 23.69 -14.93 -39.12
N ARG A 50 24.62 -15.88 -39.24
CA ARG A 50 25.53 -15.97 -40.39
C ARG A 50 24.81 -16.30 -41.71
N ASP A 51 23.56 -16.75 -41.65
CA ASP A 51 22.72 -17.13 -42.77
C ASP A 51 21.68 -16.04 -43.11
N GLY A 52 21.71 -14.89 -42.42
CA GLY A 52 20.84 -13.75 -42.66
C GLY A 52 19.45 -13.87 -42.01
N ASN A 53 19.24 -14.81 -41.09
CA ASN A 53 17.98 -14.96 -40.37
C ASN A 53 18.01 -14.23 -39.01
N PRO A 54 16.88 -13.69 -38.54
CA PRO A 54 16.76 -13.13 -37.19
C PRO A 54 17.18 -14.14 -36.11
N GLN A 55 18.14 -13.77 -35.25
CA GLN A 55 18.44 -14.54 -34.05
C GLN A 55 17.24 -14.42 -33.11
N LYS A 56 16.61 -15.54 -32.78
CA LYS A 56 15.52 -15.60 -31.80
C LYS A 56 16.07 -15.83 -30.41
N GLU A 57 15.62 -15.04 -29.45
CA GLU A 57 15.88 -15.21 -28.03
C GLU A 57 14.60 -15.65 -27.32
N GLU A 58 14.67 -16.72 -26.52
CA GLU A 58 13.58 -17.10 -25.62
C GLU A 58 13.52 -16.13 -24.44
N VAL A 59 12.57 -15.21 -24.45
CA VAL A 59 12.35 -14.28 -23.33
C VAL A 59 11.25 -14.84 -22.42
N GLU A 60 11.58 -15.00 -21.14
CA GLU A 60 10.61 -15.40 -20.12
C GLU A 60 9.81 -14.18 -19.63
N ILE A 61 8.54 -14.10 -20.02
CA ILE A 61 7.65 -13.01 -19.63
C ILE A 61 6.77 -13.48 -18.49
N THR A 62 6.78 -12.74 -17.38
CA THR A 62 5.87 -12.97 -16.25
C THR A 62 4.59 -12.17 -16.48
N ILE A 63 3.49 -12.88 -16.73
CA ILE A 63 2.17 -12.26 -16.92
C ILE A 63 1.49 -12.13 -15.55
N PRO A 64 1.07 -10.91 -15.15
CA PRO A 64 0.29 -10.73 -13.94
C PRO A 64 -1.11 -11.33 -14.15
N ALA A 65 -1.48 -12.25 -13.28
CA ALA A 65 -2.82 -12.82 -13.23
C ALA A 65 -3.33 -12.88 -11.80
N PHE A 66 -4.64 -12.99 -11.63
CA PHE A 66 -5.30 -13.10 -10.33
C PHE A 66 -6.23 -14.30 -10.33
N ARG A 67 -6.32 -14.99 -9.19
CA ARG A 67 -7.26 -16.10 -8.99
C ARG A 67 -8.03 -15.92 -7.70
N ALA A 68 -9.26 -16.40 -7.68
CA ALA A 68 -10.07 -16.42 -6.47
C ALA A 68 -9.52 -17.49 -5.49
N VAL A 69 -9.11 -17.06 -4.31
CA VAL A 69 -8.66 -17.95 -3.22
C VAL A 69 -9.60 -17.84 -2.03
N SER A 70 -9.69 -18.94 -1.27
CA SER A 70 -10.47 -19.01 -0.03
C SER A 70 -9.64 -18.56 1.15
N VAL A 71 -10.13 -17.57 1.89
CA VAL A 71 -9.58 -17.13 3.17
C VAL A 71 -10.64 -17.19 4.26
N PHE A 72 -10.19 -17.31 5.50
CA PHE A 72 -11.01 -17.36 6.70
C PHE A 72 -10.55 -16.27 7.66
N ASP A 73 -11.52 -15.64 8.34
CA ASP A 73 -11.25 -14.68 9.39
C ASP A 73 -10.80 -15.36 10.69
N VAL A 74 -10.15 -14.60 11.59
CA VAL A 74 -9.78 -15.10 12.92
C VAL A 74 -11.01 -15.59 13.68
N SER A 75 -12.15 -14.90 13.57
CA SER A 75 -13.39 -15.27 14.27
C SER A 75 -13.94 -16.63 13.85
N GLN A 76 -13.50 -17.16 12.71
CA GLN A 76 -13.90 -18.45 12.15
C GLN A 76 -12.94 -19.59 12.53
N THR A 77 -11.96 -19.31 13.38
CA THR A 77 -10.94 -20.27 13.82
C THR A 77 -10.96 -20.42 15.32
N ASP A 78 -10.49 -21.55 15.84
CA ASP A 78 -10.41 -21.84 17.29
C ASP A 78 -8.95 -22.10 17.73
N GLU A 79 -8.76 -22.41 19.02
CA GLU A 79 -7.56 -22.91 19.70
C GLU A 79 -6.65 -21.88 20.36
N LYS A 80 -6.01 -20.97 19.61
CA LYS A 80 -4.97 -20.09 20.18
C LYS A 80 -5.39 -18.62 20.17
N PRO A 81 -5.49 -17.92 21.32
CA PRO A 81 -5.77 -16.49 21.31
C PRO A 81 -4.68 -15.76 20.52
N ILE A 82 -5.09 -14.95 19.55
CA ILE A 82 -4.16 -14.05 18.84
C ILE A 82 -3.92 -12.87 19.78
N PRO A 83 -2.68 -12.37 19.92
CA PRO A 83 -2.43 -11.14 20.66
C PRO A 83 -3.33 -10.03 20.11
N GLU A 84 -4.13 -9.46 21.00
CA GLU A 84 -5.09 -8.42 20.66
C GLU A 84 -4.32 -7.15 20.30
N LEU A 85 -4.38 -6.75 19.03
CA LEU A 85 -3.87 -5.46 18.56
C LEU A 85 -4.91 -4.40 18.89
N GLU A 86 -5.15 -4.14 20.18
CA GLU A 86 -5.95 -2.99 20.57
C GLU A 86 -5.28 -1.73 20.04
N ALA A 87 -6.02 -0.96 19.23
CA ALA A 87 -5.59 0.35 18.77
C ALA A 87 -5.66 1.34 19.94
N LYS A 88 -4.72 1.20 20.89
CA LYS A 88 -4.55 2.17 21.98
C LYS A 88 -4.29 3.54 21.37
N GLU A 89 -4.98 4.56 21.88
CA GLU A 89 -4.63 5.94 21.53
C GLU A 89 -3.16 6.16 21.88
N LEU A 90 -2.43 6.70 20.91
CA LEU A 90 -1.03 7.03 21.09
C LEU A 90 -0.98 8.28 21.96
N LEU A 91 -0.67 8.10 23.24
CA LEU A 91 -0.51 9.18 24.22
C LEU A 91 0.99 9.45 24.50
N SER A 92 1.86 9.09 23.57
CA SER A 92 3.30 9.25 23.73
C SER A 92 3.78 10.56 23.12
N ASP A 93 4.72 11.19 23.82
CA ASP A 93 5.60 12.23 23.28
C ASP A 93 6.50 11.61 22.20
N VAL A 94 6.85 12.41 21.19
CA VAL A 94 7.70 12.00 20.08
C VAL A 94 9.02 12.74 20.18
N GLU A 95 10.11 11.99 20.36
CA GLU A 95 11.45 12.57 20.32
C GLU A 95 11.67 13.25 18.95
N GLY A 96 11.99 14.55 18.95
CA GLY A 96 12.12 15.34 17.73
C GLY A 96 10.78 15.72 17.07
N TYR A 97 9.67 15.79 17.82
CA TYR A 97 8.36 16.20 17.29
C TYR A 97 8.40 17.48 16.46
N GLN A 98 9.09 18.52 16.94
CA GLN A 98 9.22 19.78 16.20
C GLN A 98 9.92 19.59 14.86
N ASP A 99 11.05 18.87 14.84
CA ASP A 99 11.79 18.59 13.61
C ASP A 99 10.93 17.77 12.63
N MET A 100 10.14 16.82 13.13
CA MET A 100 9.23 16.03 12.31
C MET A 100 8.08 16.87 11.74
N ILE A 101 7.47 17.75 12.52
CA ILE A 101 6.41 18.65 12.03
C ILE A 101 6.97 19.58 10.96
N HIS A 102 8.12 20.21 11.20
CA HIS A 102 8.77 21.07 10.23
C HIS A 102 9.10 20.32 8.93
N ALA A 103 9.68 19.12 9.02
CA ALA A 103 9.97 18.30 7.85
C ALA A 103 8.69 17.89 7.09
N VAL A 104 7.60 17.64 7.79
CA VAL A 104 6.31 17.30 7.16
C VAL A 104 5.68 18.52 6.51
N GLU A 105 5.77 19.70 7.12
CA GLU A 105 5.33 20.98 6.54
C GLU A 105 6.11 21.31 5.27
N ASP A 106 7.43 21.15 5.28
CA ASP A 106 8.32 21.40 4.12
C ASP A 106 7.99 20.49 2.92
N VAL A 107 7.63 19.23 3.18
CA VAL A 107 7.30 18.24 2.14
C VAL A 107 5.81 18.28 1.77
N SER A 108 4.97 18.92 2.59
CA SER A 108 3.53 18.98 2.34
C SER A 108 3.23 19.81 1.10
N PRO A 109 2.42 19.32 0.15
CA PRO A 109 2.05 20.08 -1.05
C PRO A 109 1.08 21.24 -0.76
N VAL A 110 0.58 21.34 0.47
CA VAL A 110 -0.44 22.29 0.94
C VAL A 110 -0.16 22.69 2.38
N PRO A 111 -0.54 23.91 2.81
CA PRO A 111 -0.36 24.34 4.19
C PRO A 111 -1.13 23.45 5.16
N ILE A 112 -0.56 23.25 6.35
CA ILE A 112 -1.15 22.50 7.46
C ILE A 112 -1.45 23.50 8.56
N GLU A 113 -2.68 23.51 9.05
CA GLU A 113 -3.15 24.42 10.09
C GLU A 113 -3.81 23.62 11.21
N MET A 114 -3.56 24.05 12.44
CA MET A 114 -4.20 23.51 13.63
C MET A 114 -5.40 24.39 13.92
N GLU A 115 -6.59 23.80 14.03
CA GLU A 115 -7.82 24.50 14.42
C GLU A 115 -8.67 23.60 15.34
N GLU A 116 -9.59 24.19 16.10
CA GLU A 116 -10.61 23.44 16.82
C GLU A 116 -11.70 22.96 15.83
N ILE A 117 -11.80 21.65 15.65
CA ILE A 117 -12.76 21.00 14.77
C ILE A 117 -13.94 20.50 15.61
N ALA A 118 -15.14 20.96 15.27
CA ALA A 118 -16.35 20.43 15.88
C ALA A 118 -16.60 18.97 15.48
N GLY A 119 -16.74 18.08 16.46
CA GLY A 119 -17.13 16.68 16.28
C GLY A 119 -16.01 15.66 16.56
N GLU A 120 -16.14 14.45 16.01
CA GLU A 120 -15.20 13.34 16.25
C GLU A 120 -14.01 13.30 15.27
N SER A 121 -13.96 14.22 14.31
CA SER A 121 -12.91 14.23 13.29
C SER A 121 -11.64 14.88 13.82
N LYS A 122 -10.54 14.12 13.80
CA LYS A 122 -9.21 14.60 14.21
C LYS A 122 -8.51 15.48 13.15
N GLY A 123 -9.04 15.55 11.92
CA GLY A 123 -8.46 16.34 10.83
C GLY A 123 -9.05 16.03 9.46
N TYR A 124 -9.01 17.02 8.56
CA TYR A 124 -9.57 16.94 7.20
C TYR A 124 -8.77 17.77 6.19
N PHE A 125 -9.06 17.56 4.90
CA PHE A 125 -8.52 18.37 3.81
C PHE A 125 -9.61 19.30 3.29
N ASP A 126 -9.39 20.60 3.38
CA ASP A 126 -10.25 21.61 2.80
C ASP A 126 -9.93 21.75 1.31
N ARG A 127 -10.91 21.42 0.47
CA ARG A 127 -10.76 21.46 -1.00
C ARG A 127 -10.81 22.87 -1.55
N GLU A 128 -11.53 23.78 -0.91
CA GLU A 128 -11.73 25.15 -1.38
C GLU A 128 -10.51 25.99 -1.04
N ALA A 129 -10.10 25.98 0.23
CA ALA A 129 -8.92 26.69 0.69
C ALA A 129 -7.59 25.95 0.38
N ARG A 130 -7.67 24.70 -0.11
CA ARG A 130 -6.51 23.82 -0.41
C ARG A 130 -5.53 23.73 0.75
N ARG A 131 -6.04 23.49 1.95
CA ARG A 131 -5.27 23.38 3.21
C ARG A 131 -5.65 22.11 3.97
N ILE A 132 -4.75 21.65 4.83
CA ILE A 132 -5.01 20.57 5.77
C ILE A 132 -5.34 21.20 7.12
N VAL A 133 -6.47 20.82 7.71
CA VAL A 133 -6.88 21.26 9.04
C VAL A 133 -6.79 20.07 9.98
N VAL A 134 -6.09 20.24 11.10
CA VAL A 134 -5.87 19.22 12.13
C VAL A 134 -6.38 19.72 13.48
N GLN A 135 -6.98 18.82 14.25
CA GLN A 135 -7.56 19.14 15.55
C GLN A 135 -6.47 19.62 16.53
N GLU A 136 -6.70 20.78 17.14
CA GLU A 136 -5.86 21.28 18.24
C GLU A 136 -5.95 20.42 19.51
N ASN A 137 -4.91 20.51 20.35
CA ASN A 137 -4.82 19.88 21.68
C ASN A 137 -4.83 18.34 21.67
N MET A 138 -4.36 17.72 20.58
CA MET A 138 -4.07 16.28 20.54
C MET A 138 -2.64 15.98 21.01
N SER A 139 -2.38 14.73 21.42
CA SER A 139 -1.03 14.24 21.66
C SER A 139 -0.16 14.32 20.39
N GLU A 140 1.14 14.57 20.55
CA GLU A 140 2.11 14.71 19.45
C GLU A 140 2.04 13.56 18.43
N SER A 141 2.06 12.33 18.93
CA SER A 141 1.95 11.12 18.11
C SER A 141 0.61 11.02 17.35
N GLN A 142 -0.49 11.48 17.95
CA GLN A 142 -1.79 11.49 17.30
C GLN A 142 -1.90 12.61 16.25
N THR A 143 -1.29 13.77 16.50
CA THR A 143 -1.20 14.87 15.53
C THR A 143 -0.42 14.44 14.29
N LEU A 144 0.79 13.90 14.45
CA LEU A 144 1.62 13.39 13.33
C LEU A 144 0.90 12.31 12.52
N LYS A 145 0.32 11.31 13.21
CA LYS A 145 -0.49 10.27 12.56
C LYS A 145 -1.63 10.86 11.74
N THR A 146 -2.28 11.90 12.26
CA THR A 146 -3.42 12.52 11.61
C THR A 146 -3.00 13.30 10.38
N ILE A 147 -1.94 14.11 10.48
CA ILE A 147 -1.33 14.81 9.34
C ILE A 147 -0.98 13.82 8.23
N TYR A 148 -0.21 12.78 8.55
CA TYR A 148 0.21 11.76 7.59
C TYR A 148 -0.99 11.08 6.92
N ARG A 149 -2.03 10.75 7.70
CA ARG A 149 -3.27 10.15 7.21
C ARG A 149 -3.99 11.06 6.22
N VAL A 150 -4.05 12.38 6.49
CA VAL A 150 -4.73 13.33 5.59
C VAL A 150 -3.91 13.52 4.32
N ILE A 151 -2.59 13.74 4.43
CA ILE A 151 -1.69 13.90 3.29
C ILE A 151 -1.77 12.69 2.35
N THR A 152 -1.58 11.48 2.86
CA THR A 152 -1.59 10.26 2.04
C THR A 152 -2.94 10.03 1.37
N LYS A 153 -4.04 10.12 2.13
CA LYS A 153 -5.38 9.82 1.59
C LYS A 153 -5.92 10.89 0.65
N LYS A 154 -5.58 12.16 0.87
CA LYS A 154 -6.26 13.29 0.22
C LYS A 154 -5.34 14.11 -0.67
N CYS A 155 -4.05 14.23 -0.36
CA CYS A 155 -3.14 15.01 -1.20
C CYS A 155 -2.53 14.17 -2.30
N TYR A 156 -2.00 12.97 -2.02
CA TYR A 156 -1.30 12.17 -3.03
C TYR A 156 -2.23 11.37 -3.95
N ILE A 157 -3.33 10.82 -3.40
CA ILE A 157 -4.27 10.02 -4.20
C ILE A 157 -5.15 10.90 -5.10
N HIS A 158 -5.37 12.16 -4.73
CA HIS A 158 -6.18 13.10 -5.51
C HIS A 158 -5.34 14.18 -6.21
N GLN A 159 -4.03 13.99 -6.37
CA GLN A 159 -3.28 14.82 -7.32
C GLN A 159 -3.94 14.65 -8.69
N PRO A 160 -4.51 15.70 -9.32
CA PRO A 160 -4.70 15.65 -10.76
C PRO A 160 -3.32 15.37 -11.37
N CYS A 161 -3.28 14.58 -12.44
CA CYS A 161 -2.11 13.99 -13.08
C CYS A 161 -1.06 15.00 -13.65
N GLY A 162 -0.91 16.19 -13.06
CA GLY A 162 -0.13 17.33 -13.57
C GLY A 162 1.04 17.78 -12.69
N PHE A 163 1.31 17.16 -11.53
CA PHE A 163 2.57 17.40 -10.83
C PHE A 163 3.69 16.60 -11.49
N ARG A 164 4.20 17.14 -12.61
CA ARG A 164 5.51 16.79 -13.15
C ARG A 164 6.54 17.02 -12.04
N ASN A 165 7.24 15.95 -11.67
CA ASN A 165 8.45 16.00 -10.88
C ASN A 165 9.37 17.10 -11.45
N ARG A 166 9.70 18.08 -10.61
CA ARG A 166 10.99 18.76 -10.69
C ARG A 166 11.92 17.99 -9.78
N PHE A 167 12.53 16.93 -10.31
CA PHE A 167 13.89 16.47 -10.04
C PHE A 167 14.29 15.59 -11.23
#